data_AF-A0AAN8IV95-F1
#
_entry.id   AF-A0AAN8IV95-F1
#
_cell.length_a   1.000
_cell.length_b   1.000
_cell.length_c   1.000
_cell.angle_alpha   90.00
_cell.angle_beta   90.00
_cell.angle_gamma   90.00
#
_symmetry.space_group_name_H-M   'P 1'
#
loop_
_entity.id
_entity.type
_entity.pdbx_description
1 polymer ?
#
loop_
_entity_poly.entity_id
_entity_poly.type
_entity_poly.pdbx_seq_one_letter_code
_entity_poly.pdbx_strand_id
1 'polypeptide(L)'
;YPSNLFGPGFQVFDRCSKFRIASITGEEPGPKILPDSEYPPWLFELDLRPPRPLEDLDPEKDGWLYWRALRIRQIEQNRRIEKLKTRFLHLQNSPSMKKFSKF
;
A
#
# COMPACT_ATOMS: atom_id res chain seq x y z
N TYR A 1 41.45 31.88 -1.69
CA TYR A 1 40.38 31.79 -0.69
C TYR A 1 39.41 30.69 -1.10
N PRO A 2 39.51 29.47 -0.57
CA PRO A 2 38.48 28.46 -0.71
C PRO A 2 37.45 28.63 0.42
N SER A 3 36.22 29.01 0.07
CA SER A 3 35.10 29.01 1.01
C SER A 3 34.54 27.60 1.12
N ASN A 4 35.03 26.87 2.12
CA ASN A 4 34.43 25.66 2.66
C ASN A 4 33.04 26.01 3.22
N LEU A 5 31.98 25.65 2.52
CA LEU A 5 30.62 25.64 3.06
C LEU A 5 29.93 24.34 2.66
N PHE A 6 30.35 23.22 3.26
CA PHE A 6 29.47 22.08 3.55
C PHE A 6 30.22 21.19 4.54
N GLY A 7 30.06 21.49 5.82
CA GLY A 7 30.54 20.66 6.92
C GLY A 7 29.67 19.40 7.10
N PRO A 8 30.16 18.41 7.88
CA PRO A 8 29.51 17.13 8.08
C PRO A 8 28.34 17.30 9.06
N GLY A 9 27.14 16.98 8.59
CA GLY A 9 25.94 17.16 9.40
C GLY A 9 24.72 16.53 8.75
N PHE A 10 24.85 15.31 8.24
CA PHE A 10 23.67 14.48 7.98
C PHE A 10 23.13 14.05 9.35
N GLN A 11 22.44 14.96 10.01
CA GLN A 11 21.60 14.61 11.15
C GLN A 11 20.55 13.66 10.58
N VAL A 12 20.70 12.37 10.88
CA VAL A 12 19.58 11.44 10.81
C VAL A 12 18.56 12.05 11.76
N PHE A 13 17.56 12.73 11.21
CA PHE A 13 16.41 13.12 12.01
C PHE A 13 15.80 11.82 12.50
N ASP A 14 16.07 11.50 13.77
CA ASP A 14 15.23 10.62 14.54
C ASP A 14 13.82 11.19 14.43
N ARG A 15 13.07 10.68 13.46
CA ARG A 15 11.62 10.82 13.44
C ARG A 15 11.09 9.94 14.55
N CYS A 16 11.35 10.33 15.79
CA CYS A 16 10.51 9.95 16.90
C CYS A 16 9.19 10.70 16.68
N SER A 17 8.36 10.17 15.78
CA SER A 17 6.99 10.64 15.58
C SER A 17 6.26 10.39 16.87
N LYS A 18 6.14 11.42 17.70
CA LYS A 18 5.13 11.44 18.76
C LYS A 18 3.78 11.22 18.08
N PHE A 19 3.21 10.03 18.27
CA PHE A 19 1.84 9.72 17.87
C PHE A 19 0.91 10.69 18.57
N ARG A 20 0.29 11.61 17.81
CA ARG A 20 -0.76 12.51 18.31
C ARG A 20 -2.09 11.93 17.86
N ILE A 21 -2.76 11.22 18.76
CA ILE A 21 -4.15 10.81 18.56
C ILE A 21 -5.02 12.03 18.87
N ALA A 22 -5.92 12.38 17.96
CA ALA A 22 -6.89 13.46 18.16
C ALA A 22 -8.22 12.86 18.60
N SER A 23 -8.88 13.51 19.57
CA SER A 23 -10.26 13.18 19.92
C SER A 23 -11.20 13.67 18.81
N ILE A 24 -12.27 12.91 18.55
CA ILE A 24 -13.25 13.23 17.50
C ILE A 24 -14.08 14.47 17.89
N THR A 25 -14.22 14.75 19.18
CA THR A 25 -15.07 15.82 19.74
C THR A 25 -14.35 17.13 20.05
N GLY A 26 -13.04 17.24 19.79
CA GLY A 26 -12.30 18.53 19.82
C GLY A 26 -12.09 19.19 21.19
N GLU A 27 -12.84 18.80 22.22
CA GLU A 27 -12.77 19.40 23.56
C GLU A 27 -11.74 18.72 24.49
N GLU A 28 -11.34 17.48 24.22
CA GLU A 28 -10.40 16.75 25.10
C GLU A 28 -9.08 16.41 24.39
N PRO A 29 -7.93 16.47 25.10
CA PRO A 29 -6.70 15.91 24.57
C PRO A 29 -6.91 14.42 24.29
N GLY A 30 -6.46 13.94 23.12
CA GLY A 30 -6.71 12.57 22.71
C GLY A 30 -6.18 11.53 23.70
N PRO A 31 -6.66 10.27 23.62
CA PRO A 31 -6.34 9.23 24.58
C PRO A 31 -4.83 9.06 24.74
N LYS A 32 -4.37 9.05 25.99
CA LYS A 32 -2.96 8.84 26.33
C LYS A 32 -2.62 7.36 26.15
N ILE A 33 -1.41 7.08 25.67
CA ILE A 33 -0.89 5.72 25.58
C ILE A 33 -0.56 5.24 26.99
N LEU A 34 -1.10 4.08 27.34
CA LEU A 34 -0.93 3.41 28.64
C LEU A 34 0.29 2.45 28.58
N PRO A 35 0.80 1.95 29.71
CA PRO A 35 1.83 0.91 29.68
C PRO A 35 1.32 -0.39 29.05
N ASP A 36 2.23 -1.17 28.46
CA ASP A 36 1.93 -2.40 27.72
C ASP A 36 1.12 -3.44 28.52
N SER A 37 1.23 -3.42 29.85
CA SER A 37 0.50 -4.31 30.78
C SER A 37 -1.02 -4.11 30.78
N GLU A 38 -1.52 -2.96 30.33
CA GLU A 38 -2.96 -2.64 30.31
C GLU A 38 -3.63 -3.09 29.01
N TYR A 39 -2.83 -3.40 27.98
CA TYR A 39 -3.35 -3.85 26.70
C TYR A 39 -3.48 -5.39 26.65
N PRO A 40 -4.50 -5.90 25.95
CA PRO A 40 -4.68 -7.34 25.83
C PRO A 40 -3.54 -7.99 25.02
N PRO A 41 -3.19 -9.25 25.31
CA PRO A 41 -2.03 -9.92 24.72
C PRO A 41 -2.12 -10.07 23.19
N TRP A 42 -3.33 -10.23 22.64
CA TRP A 42 -3.55 -10.34 21.20
C TRP A 42 -3.06 -9.13 20.40
N LEU A 43 -2.90 -7.96 21.03
CA LEU A 43 -2.35 -6.76 20.38
C LEU A 43 -0.92 -6.99 19.90
N PHE A 44 -0.13 -7.73 20.67
CA PHE A 44 1.27 -8.02 20.40
C PHE A 44 1.48 -9.29 19.57
N GLU A 45 0.44 -10.10 19.44
CA GLU A 45 0.43 -11.30 18.59
C GLU A 45 0.14 -10.98 17.11
N LEU A 46 -0.16 -9.71 16.79
CA LEU A 46 -0.47 -9.29 15.43
C LEU A 46 0.76 -9.43 14.51
N ASP A 47 0.56 -9.99 13.32
CA ASP A 47 1.62 -10.07 12.31
C ASP A 47 1.90 -8.67 11.73
N LEU A 48 3.02 -8.08 12.12
CA LEU A 48 3.49 -6.78 11.65
C LEU A 48 4.30 -6.88 10.35
N ARG A 49 4.42 -8.08 9.78
CA ARG A 49 5.14 -8.27 8.51
C ARG A 49 4.39 -7.59 7.36
N PRO A 50 5.11 -7.19 6.30
CA PRO A 50 4.46 -6.74 5.09
C PRO A 50 3.51 -7.85 4.56
N PRO A 51 2.40 -7.47 3.93
CA PRO A 51 1.46 -8.44 3.38
C PRO A 51 2.17 -9.43 2.45
N ARG A 52 1.97 -10.73 2.69
CA ARG A 52 2.49 -11.79 1.82
C ARG A 52 1.92 -11.65 0.40
N PRO A 53 2.71 -11.94 -0.64
CA PRO A 53 2.19 -11.94 -2.01
C PRO A 53 1.20 -13.09 -2.21
N LEU A 54 0.32 -12.97 -3.21
CA LEU A 54 -0.71 -13.96 -3.54
C LEU A 54 -0.16 -15.37 -3.76
N GLU A 55 1.05 -15.47 -4.33
CA GLU A 55 1.71 -16.75 -4.64
C GLU A 55 2.10 -17.55 -3.40
N ASP A 56 2.33 -16.88 -2.27
CA ASP A 56 2.73 -17.49 -0.99
C ASP A 56 1.53 -17.76 -0.05
N LEU A 57 0.33 -17.32 -0.44
CA LEU A 57 -0.91 -17.50 0.32
C LEU A 57 -1.58 -18.81 -0.11
N ASP A 58 -1.95 -19.63 0.88
CA ASP A 58 -2.62 -20.91 0.65
C ASP A 58 -4.15 -20.73 0.88
N PRO A 59 -5.02 -21.07 -0.09
CA PRO A 59 -6.47 -20.93 0.07
C PRO A 59 -7.03 -21.74 1.25
N GLU A 60 -6.40 -22.85 1.65
CA GLU A 60 -6.88 -23.68 2.75
C GLU A 60 -6.44 -23.16 4.13
N LYS A 61 -5.26 -22.53 4.22
CA LYS A 61 -4.72 -22.02 5.49
C LYS A 61 -5.08 -20.56 5.76
N ASP A 62 -4.99 -19.72 4.72
CA ASP A 62 -5.14 -18.27 4.82
C ASP A 62 -6.57 -17.80 4.46
N GLY A 63 -7.38 -18.71 3.88
CA GLY A 63 -8.81 -18.56 3.64
C GLY A 63 -9.18 -17.23 2.98
N TRP A 64 -9.76 -16.32 3.77
CA TRP A 64 -10.23 -15.01 3.29
C TRP A 64 -9.12 -14.09 2.76
N LEU A 65 -7.91 -14.14 3.33
CA LEU A 65 -6.79 -13.28 2.92
C LEU A 65 -6.38 -13.57 1.46
N TYR A 66 -6.37 -14.84 1.09
CA TYR A 66 -6.09 -15.29 -0.27
C TYR A 66 -7.09 -14.69 -1.27
N TRP A 67 -8.39 -14.86 -1.01
CA TRP A 67 -9.45 -14.38 -1.90
C TRP A 67 -9.45 -12.85 -2.03
N ARG A 68 -9.18 -12.13 -0.94
CA ARG A 68 -9.01 -10.68 -0.96
C ARG A 68 -7.84 -10.28 -1.86
N ALA A 69 -6.68 -10.92 -1.72
CA ALA A 69 -5.50 -10.64 -2.54
C ALA A 69 -5.76 -10.95 -4.03
N LEU A 70 -6.44 -12.07 -4.33
CA LEU A 70 -6.84 -12.44 -5.68
C LEU A 70 -7.74 -11.36 -6.30
N ARG A 71 -8.74 -10.88 -5.54
CA ARG A 71 -9.67 -9.85 -6.02
C ARG A 71 -8.96 -8.53 -6.32
N ILE A 72 -8.01 -8.12 -5.49
CA ILE A 72 -7.22 -6.91 -5.71
C ILE A 72 -6.43 -7.03 -7.02
N ARG A 73 -5.73 -8.17 -7.25
CA ARG A 73 -4.99 -8.38 -8.50
C ARG A 73 -5.88 -8.33 -9.73
N GLN A 74 -7.08 -8.90 -9.68
CA GLN A 74 -8.04 -8.81 -10.80
C GLN A 74 -8.43 -7.36 -11.11
N ILE A 75 -8.70 -6.55 -10.08
CA ILE A 75 -9.05 -5.14 -10.24
C ILE A 75 -7.87 -4.36 -10.86
N GLU A 76 -6.65 -4.61 -10.41
CA GLU A 76 -5.44 -3.98 -10.95
C GLU A 76 -5.21 -4.34 -12.42
N GLN A 77 -5.37 -5.62 -12.78
CA GLN A 77 -5.31 -6.07 -14.17
C GLN A 77 -6.36 -5.38 -15.03
N ASN A 78 -7.60 -5.30 -14.57
CA ASN A 78 -8.68 -4.62 -15.29
C ASN A 78 -8.37 -3.14 -15.50
N ARG A 79 -7.91 -2.42 -14.47
CA ARG A 79 -7.47 -1.02 -14.58
C ARG A 79 -6.34 -0.85 -15.59
N ARG A 80 -5.38 -1.78 -15.63
CA ARG A 80 -4.29 -1.76 -16.62
C ARG A 80 -4.82 -1.98 -18.03
N ILE A 81 -5.73 -2.93 -18.22
CA ILE A 81 -6.36 -3.22 -19.51
C ILE A 81 -7.18 -2.02 -20.00
N GLU A 82 -8.00 -1.41 -19.15
CA GLU A 82 -8.79 -0.21 -19.46
C GLU A 82 -7.90 0.97 -19.87
N LYS A 83 -6.78 1.17 -19.16
CA LYS A 83 -5.78 2.18 -19.51
C LYS A 83 -5.14 1.92 -20.87
N LEU A 84 -4.90 0.67 -21.23
CA LEU A 84 -4.36 0.32 -22.56
C LEU A 84 -5.42 0.51 -23.65
N LYS A 85 -6.65 0.07 -23.43
CA LYS A 85 -7.78 0.27 -24.36
C LYS A 85 -7.97 1.74 -24.71
N THR A 86 -7.94 2.62 -23.70
CA THR A 86 -8.09 4.07 -23.90
C THR A 86 -6.89 4.69 -24.61
N ARG A 87 -5.65 4.31 -24.25
CA ARG A 87 -4.43 4.83 -24.91
C ARG A 87 -4.31 4.43 -26.37
N PHE A 88 -4.75 3.22 -26.71
CA PHE A 88 -4.62 2.67 -28.07
C PHE A 88 -5.91 2.77 -28.87
N LEU A 89 -6.85 3.66 -28.52
CA LEU A 89 -8.14 3.80 -29.20
C LEU A 89 -7.99 3.95 -30.72
N HIS A 90 -7.03 4.77 -31.14
CA HIS A 90 -6.71 5.03 -32.55
C HIS A 90 -6.18 3.79 -33.28
N LEU A 91 -5.46 2.92 -32.58
CA LEU A 91 -4.92 1.66 -33.13
C LEU A 91 -6.03 0.61 -33.29
N GLN A 92 -7.00 0.56 -32.35
CA GLN A 92 -8.12 -0.39 -32.40
C GLN A 92 -9.01 -0.22 -33.64
N ASN A 93 -9.16 1.01 -34.14
CA ASN A 93 -9.99 1.31 -35.33
C ASN A 93 -9.21 1.27 -36.66
N SER A 94 -7.91 1.01 -36.63
CA SER A 94 -7.05 1.00 -37.83
C SER A 94 -7.42 -0.16 -38.78
N PRO A 95 -7.44 0.08 -40.12
CA PRO A 95 -7.67 -0.97 -41.12
C PRO A 95 -6.68 -2.14 -41.02
N SER A 96 -5.49 -1.92 -40.46
CA SER A 96 -4.47 -2.96 -40.25
C SER A 96 -4.86 -3.96 -39.14
N MET A 97 -5.41 -3.46 -38.02
CA MET A 97 -5.81 -4.29 -36.87
C MET A 97 -7.08 -5.12 -37.15
N LYS A 98 -8.01 -4.60 -37.98
CA LYS A 98 -9.26 -5.30 -38.34
C LYS A 98 -9.04 -6.60 -39.12
N LYS A 99 -7.89 -6.78 -39.76
CA LYS A 99 -7.54 -7.99 -40.53
C LYS A 99 -7.30 -9.22 -39.63
N PHE A 100 -6.92 -9.00 -38.38
CA PHE A 100 -6.56 -10.07 -37.43
C PHE A 100 -7.71 -10.46 -36.48
N SER A 101 -8.81 -9.72 -36.48
CA SER A 101 -9.99 -9.97 -35.64
C SER A 101 -10.97 -11.00 -36.25
N LYS A 102 -10.73 -11.48 -37.48
CA LYS A 102 -11.66 -12.27 -38.29
C LYS A 102 -11.40 -13.78 -38.28
N PHE A 103 -10.48 -14.25 -37.43
CA PHE A 103 -10.14 -15.67 -37.27
C PHE A 103 -10.50 -16.15 -35.87
#